data_AF-A0A1S3GJJ0-F1
#
_entry.id   AF-A0A1S3GJJ0-F1
#
_cell.length_a   1.000
_cell.length_b   1.000
_cell.length_c   1.000
_cell.angle_alpha   90.00
_cell.angle_beta   90.00
_cell.angle_gamma   90.00
#
_symmetry.space_group_name_H-M   'P 1'
#
loop_
_entity.id
_entity.type
_entity.pdbx_description
1 polymer ?
#
loop_
_entity_poly.entity_id
_entity_poly.type
_entity_poly.pdbx_seq_one_letter_code
_entity_poly.pdbx_strand_id
1 'polypeptide(L)'
;MQSPPAIPVPVPVIRLPRGPDGFSRGFAPEGRRVPLKSGSSELQESPMSEDSPETQEQRARATLRERYLRSLLAMVGRPVSFTLHQGVLVAAHFGATDLDVANFYVSKLQTPIGVQAEALLRCSDIISYTFRL
;
A
#
# COMPACT_ATOMS: atom_id res chain seq x y z
N MET A 1 17.53 20.58 13.59
CA MET A 1 16.13 20.10 13.66
C MET A 1 15.49 20.30 12.29
N GLN A 2 15.65 19.34 11.38
CA GLN A 2 15.10 19.44 10.02
C GLN A 2 13.78 18.66 10.01
N SER A 3 12.66 19.37 9.88
CA SER A 3 11.32 18.80 9.79
C SER A 3 11.20 17.93 8.53
N PRO A 4 10.62 16.73 8.60
CA PRO A 4 10.43 15.90 7.42
C PRO A 4 9.48 16.61 6.44
N PRO A 5 9.74 16.54 5.11
CA PRO A 5 8.93 17.23 4.12
C PRO A 5 7.51 16.65 4.14
N ALA A 6 6.54 17.51 4.43
CA ALA A 6 5.12 17.19 4.37
C ALA A 6 4.76 16.74 2.95
N ILE A 7 4.14 15.56 2.83
CA ILE A 7 3.60 15.08 1.54
C ILE A 7 2.35 15.92 1.26
N PRO A 8 2.35 16.83 0.27
CA PRO A 8 1.25 17.80 0.09
C PRO A 8 -0.01 17.19 -0.52
N VAL A 9 0.09 15.97 -1.06
CA VAL A 9 -0.99 15.32 -1.78
C VAL A 9 -1.35 14.02 -1.08
N PRO A 10 -2.57 13.88 -0.53
CA PRO A 10 -3.01 12.63 0.06
C PRO A 10 -3.01 11.54 -1.00
N VAL A 11 -2.37 10.41 -0.70
CA VAL A 11 -2.43 9.22 -1.55
C VAL A 11 -3.90 8.74 -1.53
N PRO A 12 -4.52 8.47 -2.70
CA PRO A 12 -5.91 8.03 -2.77
C PRO A 12 -6.02 6.57 -2.32
N VAL A 13 -5.95 6.37 -1.01
CA VAL A 13 -6.14 5.08 -0.36
C VAL A 13 -7.59 4.99 0.10
N ILE A 14 -8.39 4.18 -0.59
CA ILE A 14 -9.77 3.92 -0.18
C ILE A 14 -9.75 2.79 0.86
N ARG A 15 -10.29 3.06 2.06
CA ARG A 15 -10.57 2.01 3.04
C ARG A 15 -11.84 1.28 2.63
N LEU A 16 -11.69 0.06 2.13
CA LEU A 16 -12.83 -0.81 1.86
C LEU A 16 -13.60 -1.11 3.16
N PRO A 17 -14.94 -1.17 3.13
CA PRO A 17 -15.72 -1.68 4.24
C PRO A 17 -15.28 -3.10 4.61
N ARG A 18 -15.33 -3.41 5.91
CA ARG A 18 -14.99 -4.74 6.40
C ARG A 18 -15.89 -5.78 5.73
N GLY A 19 -15.30 -6.90 5.32
CA GLY A 19 -16.06 -8.05 4.82
C GLY A 19 -17.03 -8.59 5.89
N PRO A 20 -18.00 -9.42 5.50
CA PRO A 20 -19.05 -9.94 6.39
C PRO A 20 -18.51 -10.66 7.63
N ASP A 21 -17.28 -11.20 7.53
CA ASP A 21 -16.64 -11.94 8.60
C ASP A 21 -16.00 -11.04 9.67
N GLY A 22 -15.97 -9.72 9.49
CA GLY A 22 -15.47 -8.75 10.49
C GLY A 22 -13.95 -8.74 10.72
N PHE A 23 -13.23 -9.80 10.34
CA PHE A 23 -11.78 -9.95 10.49
C PHE A 23 -10.98 -9.54 9.26
N SER A 24 -11.64 -9.30 8.14
CA SER A 24 -10.98 -9.45 6.85
C SER A 24 -9.91 -8.39 6.58
N ARG A 25 -10.02 -7.17 7.14
CA ARG A 25 -9.06 -6.05 6.92
C ARG A 25 -9.06 -5.04 8.06
N GLY A 26 -8.11 -5.18 8.99
CA GLY A 26 -7.86 -4.26 10.10
C GLY A 26 -6.91 -4.83 11.15
N PHE A 27 -6.46 -3.99 12.08
CA PHE A 27 -5.80 -4.44 13.31
C PHE A 27 -6.77 -5.37 14.06
N ALA A 28 -6.44 -6.65 14.18
CA ALA A 28 -7.18 -7.55 15.04
C ALA A 28 -7.11 -7.01 16.48
N PRO A 29 -8.24 -6.76 17.17
CA PRO A 29 -8.22 -6.31 18.55
C PRO A 29 -7.45 -7.28 19.45
N GLU A 30 -7.48 -8.57 19.10
CA GLU A 30 -6.79 -9.69 19.74
C GLU A 30 -5.52 -10.16 19.02
N GLY A 31 -5.13 -9.51 17.91
CA GLY A 31 -3.87 -9.83 17.24
C GLY A 31 -2.71 -9.56 18.21
N ARG A 32 -1.75 -10.48 18.29
CA ARG A 32 -0.58 -10.39 19.19
C ARG A 32 0.12 -9.04 18.97
N ARG A 33 -0.26 -8.03 19.75
CA ARG A 33 0.48 -6.77 19.83
C ARG A 33 1.79 -7.13 20.51
N VAL A 34 2.91 -6.83 19.86
CA VAL A 34 4.20 -6.87 20.55
C VAL A 34 4.01 -6.00 21.79
N PRO A 35 4.22 -6.53 23.02
CA PRO A 35 4.05 -5.73 24.21
C PRO A 35 4.94 -4.50 24.06
N LEU A 36 4.35 -3.28 24.12
CA LEU A 36 5.16 -2.14 24.51
C LEU A 36 5.78 -2.54 25.84
N LYS A 37 7.10 -2.53 25.91
CA LYS A 37 7.85 -2.79 27.14
C LYS A 37 7.30 -1.82 28.19
N SER A 38 6.37 -2.28 29.01
CA SER A 38 5.82 -1.50 30.11
C SER A 38 6.95 -1.37 31.11
N GLY A 39 7.45 -0.14 31.25
CA GLY A 39 8.49 0.20 32.19
C GLY A 39 8.07 -0.21 33.60
N SER A 40 8.90 -1.02 34.25
CA SER A 40 8.99 -1.10 35.69
C SER A 40 10.40 -1.55 36.07
N SER A 41 11.33 -0.61 36.08
CA SER A 41 12.27 -0.44 37.19
C SER A 41 12.97 0.89 36.98
N GLU A 42 12.83 1.78 37.96
CA GLU A 42 13.59 3.01 38.03
C GLU A 42 15.09 2.70 37.90
N LEU A 43 15.83 3.61 37.24
CA LEU A 43 17.27 3.62 37.05
C LEU A 43 17.84 2.70 35.94
N GLN A 44 17.56 3.00 34.67
CA GLN A 44 18.58 3.18 33.62
C GLN A 44 17.88 3.61 32.32
N GLU A 45 17.92 4.90 31.96
CA GLU A 45 17.76 5.28 30.55
C GLU A 45 18.97 4.73 29.80
N SER A 46 18.92 3.45 29.42
CA SER A 46 19.76 2.97 28.33
C SER A 46 19.33 3.78 27.10
N PRO A 47 20.24 4.49 26.41
CA PRO A 47 19.86 5.23 25.22
C PRO A 47 19.19 4.22 24.29
N MET A 48 17.97 4.51 23.84
CA MET A 48 17.44 3.80 22.68
C MET A 48 18.48 4.03 21.59
N SER A 49 19.32 3.04 21.35
CA SER A 49 20.36 3.14 20.35
C SER A 49 19.62 3.26 19.03
N GLU A 50 19.61 4.48 18.49
CA GLU A 50 19.11 4.83 17.16
C GLU A 50 19.72 3.93 16.06
N ASP A 51 20.81 3.23 16.38
CA ASP A 51 21.56 2.29 15.57
C ASP A 51 21.31 0.81 15.89
N SER A 52 20.21 0.47 16.59
CA SER A 52 19.83 -0.94 16.69
C SER A 52 19.53 -1.50 15.27
N PRO A 53 19.88 -2.76 14.96
CA PRO A 53 19.61 -3.33 13.65
C PRO A 53 18.11 -3.30 13.30
N GLU A 54 17.24 -3.48 14.30
CA GLU A 54 15.79 -3.37 14.13
C GLU A 54 15.37 -1.95 13.72
N THR A 55 15.91 -0.91 14.38
CA THR A 55 15.64 0.49 14.04
C THR A 55 16.07 0.80 12.60
N GLN A 56 17.23 0.31 12.18
CA GLN A 56 17.73 0.48 10.82
C GLN A 56 16.84 -0.22 9.80
N GLU A 57 16.38 -1.45 10.09
CA GLU A 57 15.43 -2.16 9.23
C GLU A 57 14.10 -1.43 9.11
N GLN A 58 13.56 -0.90 10.21
CA GLN A 58 12.31 -0.13 10.17
C GLN A 58 12.45 1.15 9.34
N ARG A 59 13.59 1.86 9.46
CA ARG A 59 13.90 3.01 8.59
C ARG A 59 13.96 2.60 7.13
N ALA A 60 14.64 1.50 6.81
CA ALA A 60 14.74 0.99 5.45
C ALA A 60 13.35 0.64 4.87
N ARG A 61 12.51 -0.06 5.64
CA ARG A 61 11.13 -0.37 5.27
C ARG A 61 10.30 0.89 5.04
N ALA A 62 10.42 1.89 5.91
CA ALA A 62 9.73 3.17 5.77
C ALA A 62 10.15 3.89 4.48
N THR A 63 11.44 3.98 4.19
CA THR A 63 11.95 4.61 2.96
C THR A 63 11.48 3.88 1.69
N LEU A 64 11.51 2.54 1.68
CA LEU A 64 11.00 1.75 0.55
C LEU A 64 9.49 1.94 0.37
N ARG A 65 8.74 1.92 1.47
CA ARG A 65 7.29 2.13 1.45
C ARG A 65 6.93 3.52 0.95
N GLU A 66 7.65 4.55 1.39
CA GLU A 66 7.46 5.93 0.93
C GLU A 66 7.68 6.06 -0.58
N ARG A 67 8.78 5.50 -1.11
CA ARG A 67 9.05 5.49 -2.56
C ARG A 67 7.96 4.75 -3.34
N TYR A 68 7.50 3.62 -2.82
CA TYR A 68 6.42 2.86 -3.41
C TYR A 68 5.09 3.64 -3.41
N LEU A 69 4.74 4.29 -2.30
CA LEU A 69 3.53 5.12 -2.24
C LEU A 69 3.60 6.31 -3.20
N ARG A 70 4.78 6.93 -3.38
CA ARG A 70 4.97 7.97 -4.39
C ARG A 70 4.81 7.46 -5.82
N SER A 71 5.23 6.23 -6.12
CA SER A 71 5.02 5.64 -7.45
C SER A 71 3.54 5.36 -7.72
N LEU A 72 2.79 4.89 -6.72
CA LEU A 72 1.33 4.75 -6.81
C LEU A 72 0.64 6.09 -7.08
N LEU A 73 1.05 7.14 -6.36
CA LEU A 73 0.51 8.48 -6.57
C LEU A 73 0.79 8.99 -8.00
N ALA A 74 1.98 8.70 -8.53
CA ALA A 74 2.35 9.10 -9.89
C ALA A 74 1.52 8.41 -10.99
N MET A 75 0.90 7.27 -10.71
CA MET A 75 0.01 6.56 -11.64
C MET A 75 -1.40 7.16 -11.75
N VAL A 76 -1.84 7.95 -10.78
CA VAL A 76 -3.24 8.42 -10.69
C VAL A 76 -3.63 9.18 -11.95
N GLY A 77 -4.76 8.78 -12.55
CA GLY A 77 -5.31 9.37 -13.77
C GLY A 77 -4.59 8.99 -15.07
N ARG A 78 -3.58 8.10 -15.01
CA ARG A 78 -2.81 7.67 -16.18
C ARG A 78 -3.24 6.30 -16.68
N PRO A 79 -3.05 6.03 -17.99
CA PRO A 79 -3.18 4.68 -18.52
C PRO A 79 -2.07 3.78 -17.95
N VAL A 80 -2.49 2.63 -17.42
CA VAL A 80 -1.64 1.57 -16.88
C VAL A 80 -1.97 0.27 -17.60
N SER A 81 -0.94 -0.42 -18.06
CA SER A 81 -1.06 -1.76 -18.65
C SER A 81 -0.83 -2.80 -17.57
N PHE A 82 -1.73 -3.78 -17.47
CA PHE A 82 -1.65 -4.89 -16.53
C PHE A 82 -1.46 -6.19 -17.29
N THR A 83 -0.56 -7.03 -16.79
CA THR A 83 -0.42 -8.43 -17.20
C THR A 83 -1.16 -9.27 -16.17
N LEU A 84 -2.23 -9.94 -16.60
CA LEU A 84 -3.01 -10.83 -15.76
C LEU A 84 -2.59 -12.28 -15.99
N HIS A 85 -3.12 -13.20 -15.18
CA HIS A 85 -2.99 -14.63 -15.43
C HIS A 85 -3.47 -15.03 -16.83
N GLN A 86 -2.95 -16.17 -17.33
CA GLN A 86 -3.20 -16.69 -18.68
C GLN A 86 -2.72 -15.77 -19.81
N GLY A 87 -1.77 -14.86 -19.53
CA GLY A 87 -1.17 -13.99 -20.54
C GLY A 87 -2.10 -12.88 -21.04
N VAL A 88 -3.19 -12.61 -20.32
CA VAL A 88 -4.16 -11.57 -20.70
C VAL A 88 -3.56 -10.20 -20.39
N LEU A 89 -3.45 -9.36 -21.41
CA LEU A 89 -3.02 -7.96 -21.30
C LEU A 89 -4.25 -7.06 -21.32
N VAL A 90 -4.37 -6.21 -20.31
CA VAL A 90 -5.45 -5.21 -20.22
C VAL A 90 -4.86 -3.83 -19.97
N ALA A 91 -5.55 -2.79 -20.43
CA ALA A 91 -5.16 -1.41 -20.17
C ALA A 91 -6.31 -0.67 -19.51
N ALA A 92 -6.02 0.15 -18.50
CA ALA A 92 -7.04 0.92 -17.80
C ALA A 92 -6.46 2.22 -17.24
N HIS A 93 -7.31 3.18 -16.87
CA HIS A 93 -6.87 4.35 -16.14
C HIS A 93 -6.83 4.03 -14.65
N PHE A 94 -5.67 4.19 -14.03
CA PHE A 94 -5.53 3.96 -12.59
C PHE A 94 -6.23 5.06 -11.79
N GLY A 95 -7.16 4.66 -10.92
CA GLY A 95 -7.85 5.55 -10.01
C GLY A 95 -7.23 5.52 -8.62
N ALA A 96 -7.28 4.35 -7.98
CA ALA A 96 -6.87 4.19 -6.59
C ALA A 96 -6.41 2.77 -6.29
N THR A 97 -5.81 2.59 -5.10
CA THR A 97 -5.58 1.27 -4.51
C THR A 97 -5.97 1.28 -3.03
N ASP A 98 -6.14 0.12 -2.44
CA ASP A 98 -6.37 -0.02 -1.01
C ASP A 98 -5.06 0.05 -0.20
N LEU A 99 -5.17 0.11 1.14
CA LEU A 99 -4.03 0.34 2.02
C LEU A 99 -2.95 -0.73 1.89
N ASP A 100 -3.40 -1.98 1.75
CA ASP A 100 -2.53 -3.15 1.67
C ASP A 100 -2.07 -3.44 0.23
N VAL A 101 -2.55 -2.64 -0.73
CA VAL A 101 -2.29 -2.76 -2.18
C VAL A 101 -2.65 -4.15 -2.71
N ALA A 102 -3.77 -4.67 -2.20
CA ALA A 102 -4.37 -5.92 -2.60
C ALA A 102 -5.38 -5.71 -3.74
N ASN A 103 -5.80 -4.49 -4.06
CA ASN A 103 -6.73 -4.22 -5.15
C ASN A 103 -6.45 -2.87 -5.86
N PHE A 104 -6.71 -2.84 -7.16
CA PHE A 104 -6.58 -1.66 -8.03
C PHE A 104 -7.95 -1.25 -8.56
N TYR A 105 -8.39 -0.04 -8.22
CA TYR A 105 -9.57 0.59 -8.80
C TYR A 105 -9.18 1.27 -10.08
N VAL A 106 -9.82 0.88 -11.17
CA VAL A 106 -9.50 1.37 -12.49
C VAL A 106 -10.77 1.73 -13.25
N SER A 107 -10.67 2.75 -14.10
CA SER A 107 -11.72 3.13 -15.03
C SER A 107 -11.31 2.84 -16.47
N LYS A 108 -12.29 2.70 -17.36
CA LYS A 108 -12.10 2.41 -18.79
C LYS A 108 -11.20 1.19 -19.02
N LEU A 109 -11.46 0.09 -18.30
CA LEU A 109 -10.71 -1.15 -18.44
C LEU A 109 -10.99 -1.77 -19.82
N GLN A 110 -9.99 -1.70 -20.70
CA GLN A 110 -10.00 -2.33 -22.00
C GLN A 110 -9.66 -3.82 -21.84
N THR A 111 -10.64 -4.66 -22.14
CA THR A 111 -10.49 -6.12 -22.25
C THR A 111 -10.59 -6.53 -23.72
N PRO A 112 -10.22 -7.78 -24.09
CA PRO A 112 -10.41 -8.28 -25.45
C PRO A 112 -11.87 -8.28 -25.91
N ILE A 113 -12.83 -8.35 -24.99
CA ILE A 113 -14.27 -8.45 -25.29
C ILE A 113 -14.92 -7.06 -25.37
N GLY A 114 -14.33 -6.05 -24.71
CA GLY A 114 -14.86 -4.70 -24.71
C GLY A 114 -14.31 -3.84 -23.59
N VAL A 115 -14.93 -2.68 -23.39
CA VAL A 115 -14.55 -1.70 -22.36
C VAL A 115 -15.51 -1.79 -21.18
N GLN A 116 -14.95 -2.03 -20.00
CA GLN A 116 -15.67 -1.92 -18.74
C GLN A 116 -15.44 -0.53 -18.14
N ALA A 117 -16.54 0.19 -17.85
CA ALA A 117 -16.48 1.58 -17.39
C ALA A 117 -15.69 1.71 -16.08
N GLU A 118 -16.01 0.88 -15.08
CA GLU A 118 -15.35 0.85 -13.77
C GLU A 118 -15.08 -0.60 -13.38
N ALA A 119 -13.90 -0.89 -12.84
CA ALA A 119 -13.49 -2.24 -12.47
C ALA A 119 -12.58 -2.24 -11.24
N LEU A 120 -12.61 -3.37 -10.52
CA LEU A 120 -11.69 -3.71 -9.45
C LEU A 120 -10.81 -4.87 -9.90
N LEU A 121 -9.52 -4.62 -10.11
CA LEU A 121 -8.54 -5.68 -10.36
C LEU A 121 -7.93 -6.12 -9.03
N ARG A 122 -8.08 -7.40 -8.69
CA ARG A 122 -7.49 -7.96 -7.46
C ARG A 122 -5.99 -8.19 -7.71
N CYS A 123 -5.17 -7.97 -6.69
CA CYS A 123 -3.72 -8.22 -6.78
C CYS A 123 -3.41 -9.69 -7.08
N SER A 124 -4.27 -10.63 -6.66
CA SER A 124 -4.14 -12.04 -7.00
C SER A 124 -4.30 -12.34 -8.49
N ASP A 125 -4.93 -11.45 -9.25
CA ASP A 125 -5.16 -11.63 -10.67
C ASP A 125 -4.02 -11.00 -11.51
N ILE A 126 -3.21 -10.12 -10.91
CA ILE A 126 -2.18 -9.30 -11.56
C ILE A 126 -0.80 -9.91 -11.33
N ILE A 127 -0.08 -10.15 -12.43
CA ILE A 127 1.33 -10.56 -12.42
C ILE A 127 2.24 -9.31 -12.37
N SER A 128 1.92 -8.31 -13.19
CA SER A 128 2.71 -7.07 -13.28
C SER A 128 1.87 -5.92 -13.82
N TYR A 129 2.34 -4.69 -13.59
CA TYR A 129 1.76 -3.49 -14.18
C TYR A 129 2.86 -2.50 -14.61
N THR A 130 2.60 -1.76 -15.67
CA THR A 130 3.54 -0.80 -16.27
C THR A 130 2.81 0.48 -16.68
N PHE A 131 3.43 1.62 -16.41
CA PHE A 131 2.93 2.94 -16.79
C PHE A 131 4.08 3.86 -17.19
N ARG A 132 3.76 4.94 -17.90
CA ARG A 132 4.72 6.01 -18.23
C ARG A 132 4.51 7.21 -17.31
N LEU A 133 5.61 7.66 -16.69
CA LEU A 133 5.70 8.90 -15.91
C LEU A 133 5.60 10.14 -16.80
#